data_AF-A0A836RLP4-F1
#
_entry.id   AF-A0A836RLP4-F1
#
_cell.length_a   1.000
_cell.length_b   1.000
_cell.length_c   1.000
_cell.angle_alpha   90.00
_cell.angle_beta   90.00
_cell.angle_gamma   90.00
#
_symmetry.space_group_name_H-M   'P 1'
#
loop_
_entity.id
_entity.type
_entity.pdbx_description
1 polymer ?
#
loop_
_entity_poly.entity_id
_entity_poly.type
_entity_poly.pdbx_seq_one_letter_code
_entity_poly.pdbx_strand_id
1 'polypeptide(L)'
;MPLVIRLRSHSRIPIEVDSIRLEAVVRQPASEILRITVTQGSQPVELGELFDVQGSGAQDATIVWQGDCVAVKGIGARLGAGRVVVDGDAGMSVGAGMTGGEIIVNGDVGDWVGAEMRGGRIRVHGRAGHFVGAARWGGTTGMKGGEILIDGDAGDEV
;
A
#
# COMPACT_ATOMS: atom_id res chain seq x y z
N MET A 1 18.78 6.99 -0.48
CA MET A 1 18.43 5.55 -0.44
C MET A 1 16.97 5.41 -0.07
N PRO A 2 16.17 4.62 -0.81
CA PRO A 2 14.77 4.38 -0.49
C PRO A 2 14.62 3.66 0.86
N LEU A 3 13.47 3.83 1.50
CA LEU A 3 13.09 3.03 2.66
C LEU A 3 12.54 1.69 2.16
N VAL A 4 13.18 0.59 2.49
CA VAL A 4 12.76 -0.75 2.08
C VAL A 4 12.11 -1.44 3.27
N ILE A 5 10.89 -1.92 3.09
CA ILE A 5 10.14 -2.73 4.04
C ILE A 5 9.94 -4.11 3.42
N ARG A 6 10.62 -5.13 3.97
CA ARG A 6 10.63 -6.48 3.43
C ARG A 6 9.89 -7.44 4.34
N LEU A 7 8.89 -8.14 3.83
CA LEU A 7 8.20 -9.18 4.60
C LEU A 7 9.14 -10.37 4.83
N ARG A 8 9.30 -10.81 6.08
CA ARG A 8 10.22 -11.89 6.46
C ARG A 8 9.76 -13.27 5.98
N SER A 9 8.46 -13.52 6.07
CA SER A 9 7.84 -14.80 5.72
C SER A 9 6.42 -14.60 5.25
N HIS A 10 5.97 -15.41 4.29
CA HIS A 10 4.59 -15.43 3.84
C HIS A 10 3.63 -15.63 5.04
N SER A 11 2.61 -14.78 5.11
CA SER A 11 1.57 -14.83 6.13
C SER A 11 0.25 -15.29 5.51
N ARG A 12 -0.38 -16.31 6.08
CA ARG A 12 -1.76 -16.70 5.72
C ARG A 12 -2.82 -15.79 6.36
N ILE A 13 -2.41 -15.04 7.38
CA ILE A 13 -3.27 -14.11 8.09
C ILE A 13 -3.09 -12.72 7.46
N PRO A 14 -4.18 -12.03 7.09
CA PRO A 14 -4.09 -10.67 6.57
C PRO A 14 -3.36 -9.73 7.53
N ILE A 15 -2.50 -8.88 6.96
CA ILE A 15 -1.75 -7.85 7.69
C ILE A 15 -2.22 -6.50 7.18
N GLU A 16 -2.76 -5.66 8.06
CA GLU A 16 -3.21 -4.31 7.74
C GLU A 16 -2.13 -3.30 8.11
N VAL A 17 -1.66 -2.55 7.12
CA VAL A 17 -0.56 -1.57 7.24
C VAL A 17 -1.01 -0.14 6.97
N ASP A 18 -2.31 0.13 7.08
CA ASP A 18 -2.91 1.46 6.88
C ASP A 18 -2.41 2.50 7.91
N SER A 19 -1.87 2.03 9.05
CA SER A 19 -1.13 2.83 10.03
C SER A 19 0.17 3.43 9.48
N ILE A 20 0.77 2.84 8.44
CA ILE A 20 2.05 3.26 7.89
C ILE A 20 1.84 4.40 6.89
N ARG A 21 2.03 5.63 7.36
CA ARG A 21 2.00 6.83 6.52
C ARG A 21 3.39 7.18 6.03
N LEU A 22 3.55 7.34 4.71
CA LEU A 22 4.84 7.67 4.10
C LEU A 22 5.49 8.89 4.75
N GLU A 23 4.72 9.96 4.91
CA GLU A 23 5.16 11.24 5.48
C GLU A 23 5.74 11.11 6.90
N ALA A 24 5.25 10.14 7.67
CA ALA A 24 5.74 9.86 9.02
C ALA A 24 7.01 9.00 8.97
N VAL A 25 6.99 7.91 8.20
CA VAL A 25 8.08 6.91 8.26
C VAL A 25 9.36 7.35 7.56
N VAL A 26 9.30 8.17 6.50
CA VAL A 26 10.51 8.64 5.80
C VAL A 26 11.34 9.64 6.62
N ARG A 27 10.81 10.12 7.75
CA ARG A 27 11.50 11.03 8.68
C ARG A 27 11.99 10.33 9.94
N GLN A 28 11.72 9.03 10.08
CA GLN A 28 12.03 8.26 11.27
C GLN A 28 13.20 7.31 11.01
N PRO A 29 14.02 7.02 12.04
CA PRO A 29 15.01 5.96 11.92
C PRO A 29 14.33 4.59 11.85
N ALA A 30 14.98 3.62 11.20
CA ALA A 30 14.44 2.27 11.03
C ALA A 30 13.99 1.62 12.35
N SER A 31 14.67 1.91 13.48
CA SER A 31 14.30 1.42 14.81
C SER A 31 12.93 1.88 15.29
N GLU A 32 12.52 3.09 14.94
CA GLU A 32 11.19 3.62 15.29
C GLU A 32 10.13 3.06 14.35
N ILE A 33 10.47 2.88 13.07
CA ILE A 33 9.56 2.28 12.07
C ILE A 33 9.22 0.84 12.46
N LEU A 34 10.21 0.06 12.95
CA LEU A 34 10.01 -1.32 13.42
C LEU A 34 9.05 -1.41 14.62
N ARG A 35 8.87 -0.33 15.40
CA ARG A 35 7.97 -0.29 16.56
C ARG A 35 6.55 0.15 16.22
N ILE A 36 6.28 0.50 14.96
CA ILE A 36 4.93 0.87 14.53
C ILE A 36 4.03 -0.35 14.68
N THR A 37 2.91 -0.17 15.39
CA THR A 37 1.91 -1.23 15.53
C THR A 37 1.08 -1.34 14.25
N VAL A 38 1.09 -2.53 13.68
CA VAL A 38 0.22 -2.98 12.58
C VAL A 38 -0.77 -4.01 13.10
N THR A 39 -1.77 -4.39 12.31
CA THR A 39 -2.75 -5.40 12.71
C THR A 39 -2.57 -6.65 11.88
N GLN A 40 -2.41 -7.81 12.52
CA GLN A 40 -2.43 -9.11 11.86
C GLN A 40 -3.68 -9.86 12.31
N GLY A 41 -4.66 -10.01 11.42
CA GLY A 41 -5.96 -10.58 11.74
C GLY A 41 -6.70 -9.74 12.78
N SER A 42 -6.77 -10.23 14.04
CA SER A 42 -7.39 -9.52 15.16
C SER A 42 -6.39 -8.98 16.19
N GLN A 43 -5.09 -9.20 15.98
CA GLN A 43 -4.05 -8.89 16.95
C GLN A 43 -3.22 -7.67 16.52
N PRO A 44 -2.95 -6.73 17.43
CA PRO A 44 -1.92 -5.72 17.21
C PRO A 44 -0.53 -6.36 17.33
N VAL A 45 0.35 -6.09 16.38
CA VAL A 45 1.71 -6.63 16.28
C VAL A 45 2.68 -5.52 15.89
N GLU A 46 3.89 -5.51 16.43
CA GLU A 46 4.92 -4.56 15.99
C GLU A 46 5.41 -4.91 14.57
N LEU A 47 5.64 -3.89 13.75
CA LEU A 47 6.10 -4.06 12.37
C LEU A 47 7.35 -4.95 12.30
N GLY A 48 8.28 -4.79 13.23
CA GLY A 48 9.55 -5.52 13.26
C GLY A 48 9.44 -7.01 13.58
N GLU A 49 8.29 -7.50 14.02
CA GLU A 49 8.03 -8.94 14.13
C GLU A 49 7.81 -9.58 12.76
N LEU A 50 7.21 -8.83 11.82
CA LEU A 50 6.78 -9.33 10.52
C LEU A 50 7.70 -8.86 9.37
N PHE A 51 8.30 -7.68 9.49
CA PHE A 51 9.05 -7.03 8.43
C PHE A 51 10.47 -6.63 8.86
N ASP A 52 11.39 -6.66 7.91
CA ASP A 52 12.69 -6.01 7.99
C ASP A 52 12.63 -4.63 7.37
N VAL A 53 13.23 -3.64 8.03
CA VAL A 53 13.28 -2.25 7.55
C VAL A 53 14.73 -1.85 7.29
N GLN A 54 15.01 -1.33 6.09
CA GLN A 54 16.33 -0.87 5.68
C GLN A 54 16.25 0.49 4.98
N GLY A 55 17.29 1.32 5.10
CA GLY A 55 17.30 2.66 4.52
C GLY A 55 16.43 3.66 5.29
N SER A 56 16.26 4.86 4.74
CA SER A 56 15.54 5.96 5.40
C SER A 56 14.53 6.69 4.52
N GLY A 57 14.59 6.56 3.19
CA GLY A 57 13.64 7.21 2.27
C GLY A 57 13.66 8.75 2.30
N ALA A 58 14.56 9.36 3.08
CA ALA A 58 14.55 10.79 3.39
C ALA A 58 14.90 11.71 2.20
N GLN A 59 15.60 11.19 1.19
CA GLN A 59 16.04 11.96 0.02
C GLN A 59 14.99 11.96 -1.10
N ASP A 60 14.38 10.79 -1.35
CA ASP A 60 13.55 10.57 -2.54
C ASP A 60 12.07 10.34 -2.18
N ALA A 61 11.72 10.46 -0.89
CA ALA A 61 10.38 10.22 -0.34
C ALA A 61 9.74 8.92 -0.88
N THR A 62 10.54 7.85 -0.94
CA THR A 62 10.17 6.59 -1.57
C THR A 62 10.20 5.43 -0.57
N ILE A 63 9.11 4.66 -0.53
CA ILE A 63 9.01 3.39 0.18
C ILE A 63 8.95 2.25 -0.82
N VAL A 64 9.74 1.21 -0.61
CA VAL A 64 9.73 -0.01 -1.41
C VAL A 64 9.29 -1.17 -0.53
N TRP A 65 8.18 -1.80 -0.89
CA TRP A 65 7.70 -3.04 -0.29
C TRP A 65 8.27 -4.22 -1.05
N GLN A 66 8.88 -5.17 -0.34
CA GLN A 66 9.48 -6.36 -0.93
C GLN A 66 8.95 -7.64 -0.29
N GLY A 67 8.83 -8.69 -1.09
CA GLY A 67 8.35 -10.01 -0.68
C GLY A 67 6.89 -10.25 -1.06
N ASP A 68 6.36 -11.38 -0.63
CA ASP A 68 4.98 -11.79 -0.93
C ASP A 68 3.98 -10.96 -0.11
N CYS A 69 3.56 -9.83 -0.67
CA CYS A 69 2.69 -8.87 -0.02
C CYS A 69 1.19 -9.09 -0.36
N VAL A 70 0.81 -10.27 -0.89
CA VAL A 70 -0.59 -10.62 -1.19
C VAL A 70 -1.50 -10.53 0.05
N ALA A 71 -0.97 -10.91 1.21
CA ALA A 71 -1.69 -10.80 2.49
C ALA A 71 -1.63 -9.40 3.12
N VAL A 72 -0.84 -8.47 2.55
CA VAL A 72 -0.61 -7.13 3.11
C VAL A 72 -1.59 -6.14 2.49
N LYS A 73 -2.49 -5.62 3.32
CA LYS A 73 -3.60 -4.75 2.94
C LYS A 73 -3.32 -3.30 3.31
N GLY A 74 -3.85 -2.38 2.51
CA GLY A 74 -3.79 -0.94 2.81
C GLY A 74 -2.43 -0.30 2.53
N ILE A 75 -1.60 -0.90 1.67
CA ILE A 75 -0.33 -0.30 1.25
C ILE A 75 -0.60 1.05 0.57
N GLY A 76 0.06 2.11 1.06
CA GLY A 76 -0.10 3.46 0.52
C GLY A 76 -1.47 4.09 0.80
N ALA A 77 -2.23 3.57 1.77
CA ALA A 77 -3.49 4.19 2.18
C ALA A 77 -3.28 5.64 2.62
N ARG A 78 -4.16 6.54 2.15
CA ARG A 78 -4.14 7.98 2.44
C ARG A 78 -2.81 8.66 2.10
N LEU A 79 -2.10 8.19 1.07
CA LEU A 79 -0.89 8.83 0.59
C LEU A 79 -1.19 10.25 0.05
N GLY A 80 -0.46 11.25 0.54
CA GLY A 80 -0.58 12.64 0.11
C GLY A 80 0.52 13.09 -0.85
N ALA A 81 1.74 12.58 -0.68
CA ALA A 81 2.89 12.86 -1.53
C ALA A 81 3.96 11.76 -1.40
N GLY A 82 4.93 11.77 -2.32
CA GLY A 82 6.00 10.77 -2.37
C GLY A 82 5.65 9.59 -3.27
N ARG A 83 6.44 8.52 -3.16
CA ARG A 83 6.34 7.34 -4.01
C ARG A 83 6.31 6.05 -3.20
N VAL A 84 5.40 5.15 -3.53
CA VAL A 84 5.36 3.79 -2.98
C VAL A 84 5.56 2.82 -4.14
N VAL A 85 6.51 1.90 -3.98
CA VAL A 85 6.77 0.84 -4.95
C VAL A 85 6.52 -0.48 -4.25
N VAL A 86 5.77 -1.38 -4.88
CA VAL A 86 5.62 -2.77 -4.44
C VAL A 86 6.31 -3.66 -5.46
N ASP A 87 7.39 -4.30 -5.01
CA ASP A 87 8.17 -5.23 -5.81
C ASP A 87 7.64 -6.65 -5.61
N GLY A 88 6.53 -6.92 -6.30
CA GLY A 88 5.76 -8.16 -6.19
C GLY A 88 4.26 -7.86 -6.16
N ASP A 89 3.51 -8.81 -5.63
CA ASP A 89 2.06 -8.73 -5.52
C ASP A 89 1.63 -8.01 -4.24
N ALA A 90 0.50 -7.32 -4.28
CA ALA A 90 -0.06 -6.57 -3.16
C ALA A 90 -1.48 -7.05 -2.80
N GLY A 91 -1.84 -6.93 -1.54
CA GLY A 91 -3.19 -7.24 -1.08
C GLY A 91 -4.23 -6.18 -1.45
N MET A 92 -5.34 -6.20 -0.72
CA MET A 92 -6.49 -5.33 -0.97
C MET A 92 -6.25 -3.88 -0.52
N SER A 93 -7.06 -2.96 -1.05
CA SER A 93 -7.12 -1.55 -0.64
C SER A 93 -5.82 -0.75 -0.83
N VAL A 94 -5.02 -1.11 -1.84
CA VAL A 94 -3.82 -0.33 -2.20
C VAL A 94 -4.22 1.09 -2.59
N GLY A 95 -3.58 2.10 -2.01
CA GLY A 95 -3.86 3.51 -2.33
C GLY A 95 -5.25 4.01 -1.92
N ALA A 96 -5.94 3.31 -1.00
CA ALA A 96 -7.27 3.74 -0.56
C ALA A 96 -7.22 5.14 0.09
N GLY A 97 -8.08 6.05 -0.38
CA GLY A 97 -8.16 7.44 0.09
C GLY A 97 -6.94 8.29 -0.27
N MET A 98 -6.15 7.89 -1.27
CA MET A 98 -5.00 8.64 -1.74
C MET A 98 -5.41 10.01 -2.28
N THR A 99 -4.67 11.05 -1.90
CA THR A 99 -4.90 12.44 -2.34
C THR A 99 -3.79 12.95 -3.25
N GLY A 100 -2.60 12.33 -3.24
CA GLY A 100 -1.47 12.67 -4.09
C GLY A 100 -0.31 11.68 -3.95
N GLY A 101 0.73 11.87 -4.76
CA GLY A 101 1.87 10.94 -4.86
C GLY A 101 1.72 9.92 -5.99
N GLU A 102 2.60 8.91 -5.98
CA GLU A 102 2.63 7.84 -6.97
C GLU A 102 2.76 6.47 -6.29
N ILE A 103 1.92 5.51 -6.68
CA ILE A 103 2.03 4.11 -6.26
C ILE A 103 2.29 3.27 -7.51
N ILE A 104 3.32 2.42 -7.46
CA ILE A 104 3.66 1.49 -8.55
C ILE A 104 3.69 0.09 -7.96
N VAL A 105 2.92 -0.81 -8.56
CA VAL A 105 2.94 -2.23 -8.23
C VAL A 105 3.46 -3.01 -9.43
N ASN A 106 4.56 -3.74 -9.23
CA ASN A 106 5.20 -4.53 -10.28
C ASN A 106 4.51 -5.88 -10.54
N GLY A 107 3.64 -6.34 -9.62
CA GLY A 107 2.87 -7.57 -9.75
C GLY A 107 1.36 -7.32 -9.78
N ASP A 108 0.62 -8.30 -9.25
CA ASP A 108 -0.84 -8.28 -9.15
C ASP A 108 -1.31 -7.55 -7.87
N VAL A 109 -2.51 -6.99 -7.90
CA VAL A 109 -3.13 -6.33 -6.75
C VAL A 109 -4.50 -6.93 -6.45
N GLY A 110 -4.84 -6.97 -5.16
CA GLY A 110 -6.17 -7.38 -4.71
C GLY A 110 -7.26 -6.35 -5.01
N ASP A 111 -8.42 -6.56 -4.40
CA ASP A 111 -9.61 -5.72 -4.59
C ASP A 111 -9.45 -4.31 -3.99
N TRP A 112 -10.34 -3.39 -4.37
CA TRP A 112 -10.46 -2.04 -3.80
C TRP A 112 -9.26 -1.12 -4.03
N VAL A 113 -8.56 -1.30 -5.14
CA VAL A 113 -7.43 -0.46 -5.54
C VAL A 113 -7.91 0.98 -5.73
N GLY A 114 -7.27 1.95 -5.08
CA GLY A 114 -7.64 3.36 -5.20
C GLY A 114 -9.05 3.68 -4.71
N ALA A 115 -9.62 2.87 -3.81
CA ALA A 115 -10.94 3.14 -3.25
C ALA A 115 -11.00 4.54 -2.63
N GLU A 116 -12.01 5.34 -2.98
CA GLU A 116 -12.18 6.73 -2.52
C GLU A 116 -10.99 7.68 -2.82
N MET A 117 -10.20 7.37 -3.86
CA MET A 117 -9.07 8.21 -4.28
C MET A 117 -9.54 9.60 -4.74
N ARG A 118 -8.81 10.64 -4.34
CA ARG A 118 -9.11 12.05 -4.67
C ARG A 118 -8.05 12.68 -5.58
N GLY A 119 -6.85 12.10 -5.64
CA GLY A 119 -5.75 12.57 -6.47
C GLY A 119 -4.53 11.66 -6.38
N GLY A 120 -3.54 11.91 -7.25
CA GLY A 120 -2.34 11.09 -7.38
C GLY A 120 -2.40 10.09 -8.52
N ARG A 121 -1.45 9.16 -8.57
CA ARG A 121 -1.33 8.14 -9.62
C ARG A 121 -1.07 6.75 -9.03
N ILE A 122 -1.82 5.76 -9.47
CA ILE A 122 -1.59 4.35 -9.18
C ILE A 122 -1.32 3.63 -10.50
N ARG A 123 -0.21 2.91 -10.60
CA ARG A 123 0.11 2.06 -11.74
C ARG A 123 0.30 0.62 -11.29
N VAL A 124 -0.43 -0.30 -11.90
CA VAL A 124 -0.34 -1.74 -11.67
C VAL A 124 0.14 -2.39 -12.96
N HIS A 125 1.29 -3.05 -12.91
CA HIS A 125 1.84 -3.75 -14.07
C HIS A 125 1.20 -5.13 -14.30
N GLY A 126 0.68 -5.75 -13.25
CA GLY A 126 -0.08 -7.00 -13.33
C GLY A 126 -1.59 -6.77 -13.44
N ARG A 127 -2.35 -7.67 -12.81
CA ARG A 127 -3.81 -7.65 -12.73
C ARG A 127 -4.30 -6.90 -11.50
N ALA A 128 -5.50 -6.34 -11.60
CA ALA A 128 -6.24 -5.83 -10.46
C ALA A 128 -7.48 -6.68 -10.18
N GLY A 129 -7.82 -6.79 -8.90
CA GLY A 129 -9.06 -7.43 -8.46
C GLY A 129 -10.30 -6.60 -8.79
N HIS A 130 -11.33 -6.78 -7.97
CA HIS A 130 -12.62 -6.12 -8.11
C HIS A 130 -12.63 -4.72 -7.47
N PHE A 131 -13.64 -3.91 -7.79
CA PHE A 131 -13.91 -2.64 -7.09
C PHE A 131 -12.79 -1.60 -7.22
N VAL A 132 -12.12 -1.55 -8.38
CA VAL A 132 -11.08 -0.54 -8.64
C VAL A 132 -11.73 0.85 -8.64
N GLY A 133 -11.19 1.80 -7.88
CA GLY A 133 -11.73 3.16 -7.78
C GLY A 133 -13.11 3.26 -7.10
N ALA A 134 -13.67 2.17 -6.58
CA ALA A 134 -15.01 2.15 -6.03
C ALA A 134 -15.15 2.86 -4.66
N ALA A 135 -16.40 3.05 -4.23
CA ALA A 135 -16.76 3.57 -2.91
C ALA A 135 -16.73 2.45 -1.87
N ARG A 136 -16.16 2.65 -0.68
CA ARG A 136 -16.24 1.62 0.36
C ARG A 136 -17.69 1.28 0.70
N TRP A 137 -17.93 0.10 1.27
CA TRP A 137 -19.28 -0.37 1.61
C TRP A 137 -20.10 0.67 2.38
N GLY A 138 -21.29 0.98 1.87
CA GLY A 138 -22.18 2.00 2.44
C GLY A 138 -21.78 3.45 2.13
N GLY A 139 -20.63 3.65 1.48
CA GLY A 139 -20.18 4.94 0.96
C GLY A 139 -20.96 5.31 -0.30
N THR A 140 -21.40 6.56 -0.37
CA THR A 140 -22.08 7.11 -1.56
C THR A 140 -21.12 7.73 -2.56
N THR A 141 -19.81 7.69 -2.30
CA THR A 141 -18.84 8.23 -3.25
C THR A 141 -17.53 7.45 -3.28
N GLY A 142 -17.12 7.05 -4.49
CA GLY A 142 -15.85 6.41 -4.78
C GLY A 142 -14.78 7.42 -5.16
N MET A 143 -13.97 7.06 -6.15
CA MET A 143 -12.91 7.90 -6.70
C MET A 143 -13.48 9.23 -7.25
N LYS A 144 -12.90 10.34 -6.79
CA LYS A 144 -13.23 11.72 -7.22
C LYS A 144 -12.15 12.36 -8.08
N GLY A 145 -10.96 11.77 -8.15
CA GLY A 145 -9.83 12.30 -8.92
C GLY A 145 -8.57 11.45 -8.79
N GLY A 146 -7.62 11.68 -9.69
CA GLY A 146 -6.40 10.87 -9.84
C GLY A 146 -6.42 10.01 -11.10
N GLU A 147 -5.40 9.17 -11.25
CA GLU A 147 -5.29 8.20 -12.34
C GLU A 147 -4.96 6.81 -11.78
N ILE A 148 -5.69 5.79 -12.22
CA ILE A 148 -5.37 4.38 -11.98
C ILE A 148 -5.12 3.73 -13.34
N LEU A 149 -3.90 3.27 -13.57
CA LEU A 149 -3.48 2.58 -14.78
C LEU A 149 -3.19 1.11 -14.45
N ILE A 150 -3.89 0.19 -15.10
CA ILE A 150 -3.69 -1.24 -14.97
C ILE A 150 -3.25 -1.75 -16.34
N ASP A 151 -2.04 -2.30 -16.41
CA ASP A 151 -1.47 -2.83 -17.66
C ASP A 151 -2.04 -4.23 -17.99
N GLY A 152 -2.53 -4.97 -16.99
CA GLY A 152 -3.20 -6.27 -17.14
C GLY A 152 -4.74 -6.20 -17.11
N ASP A 153 -5.36 -7.27 -16.59
CA ASP A 153 -6.81 -7.40 -16.46
C ASP A 153 -7.31 -6.75 -15.17
N ALA A 154 -8.51 -6.16 -15.20
CA ALA A 154 -9.24 -5.72 -14.01
C ALA A 154 -10.48 -6.60 -13.80
N GLY A 155 -10.86 -6.81 -12.54
CA GLY A 155 -12.07 -7.55 -12.19
C GLY A 155 -13.36 -6.75 -12.42
N ASP A 156 -14.44 -7.20 -11.78
CA ASP A 156 -15.75 -6.55 -11.84
C ASP A 156 -15.80 -5.23 -11.02
N GLU A 157 -16.75 -4.35 -11.39
CA GLU A 157 -17.07 -3.09 -10.70
C GLU A 157 -15.94 -2.05 -10.66
N VAL A 158 -15.35 -1.75 -11.83
CA VAL A 158 -14.31 -0.71 -12.07
C VAL A 158 -14.90 0.64 -12.43
#